data_AF-F2JH12-F1
#
_entry.id   AF-F2JH12-F1
#
_cell.length_a   1.000
_cell.length_b   1.000
_cell.length_c   1.000
_cell.angle_alpha   90.00
_cell.angle_beta   90.00
_cell.angle_gamma   90.00
#
_symmetry.space_group_name_H-M   'P 1'
#
loop_
_entity.id
_entity.type
_entity.pdbx_description
1 polymer ?
#
loop_
_entity_poly.entity_id
_entity_poly.type
_entity_poly.pdbx_seq_one_letter_code
_entity_poly.pdbx_strand_id
1 'polypeptide(L)' 'MAKAGMRRPGVNEPHGTESNSKGHYNKNAMEPVPEIQGKAKTGNKKAGRIY' A
#
# COMPACT_ATOMS: atom_id res chain seq x y z
N MET A 1 -27.61 10.80 -23.83
CA MET A 1 -26.45 9.92 -24.03
C MET A 1 -25.42 10.25 -22.95
N ALA A 2 -25.18 9.35 -21.99
CA ALA A 2 -24.26 9.60 -20.88
C ALA A 2 -22.88 9.03 -21.21
N LYS A 3 -21.86 9.89 -21.21
CA LYS A 3 -20.48 9.53 -21.56
C LYS A 3 -19.82 8.89 -20.33
N ALA A 4 -19.67 7.56 -20.34
CA ALA A 4 -18.79 6.90 -19.39
C ALA A 4 -17.38 6.91 -19.98
N GLY A 5 -16.48 7.71 -19.41
CA GLY A 5 -15.07 7.67 -19.79
C GLY A 5 -14.47 6.28 -19.58
N MET A 6 -13.44 5.93 -20.35
CA MET A 6 -12.66 4.72 -20.09
C MET A 6 -12.02 4.85 -18.71
N ARG A 7 -12.27 3.89 -17.80
CA ARG A 7 -11.57 3.86 -16.51
C ARG A 7 -10.08 3.71 -16.78
N ARG A 8 -9.25 4.51 -16.11
CA ARG A 8 -7.79 4.36 -16.09
C ARG A 8 -7.48 3.20 -15.14
N PRO A 9 -7.02 2.05 -15.63
CA PRO A 9 -6.88 0.92 -14.74
C PRO A 9 -5.54 0.99 -14.03
N GLY A 10 -5.52 0.49 -12.81
CA GLY A 10 -4.37 0.54 -11.95
C GLY A 10 -3.22 -0.32 -12.43
N VAL A 11 -2.09 -0.17 -11.74
CA VAL A 11 -0.79 -0.83 -12.00
C VAL A 11 -0.90 -2.36 -12.13
N ASN A 12 -1.91 -2.93 -11.49
CA ASN A 12 -2.11 -4.37 -11.39
C ASN A 12 -3.43 -4.84 -11.99
N GLU A 13 -4.16 -3.93 -12.63
CA GLU A 13 -5.53 -4.19 -13.04
C GLU A 13 -5.60 -4.53 -14.52
N PRO A 14 -6.17 -5.70 -14.84
CA PRO A 14 -6.58 -5.98 -16.19
C PRO A 14 -7.69 -5.01 -16.59
N HIS A 15 -7.61 -4.50 -17.81
CA HIS A 15 -8.52 -3.49 -18.28
C HIS A 15 -9.85 -4.17 -18.72
N GLY A 16 -10.83 -4.34 -17.82
CA GLY A 16 -12.19 -4.85 -18.17
C GLY A 16 -12.57 -6.21 -17.55
N THR A 17 -13.30 -7.06 -18.27
CA THR A 17 -13.79 -8.39 -17.83
C THR A 17 -12.79 -9.53 -18.02
N GLU A 18 -11.54 -9.21 -18.34
CA GLU A 18 -10.57 -10.17 -18.86
C GLU A 18 -9.37 -10.28 -17.91
N SER A 19 -9.40 -11.16 -16.89
CA SER A 19 -8.20 -11.91 -16.45
C SER A 19 -8.44 -12.71 -15.15
N ASN A 20 -8.16 -14.02 -15.20
CA ASN A 20 -8.03 -14.91 -14.03
C ASN A 20 -6.59 -15.01 -13.51
N SER A 21 -5.70 -14.13 -13.98
CA SER A 21 -4.26 -14.20 -13.72
C SER A 21 -3.87 -13.34 -12.52
N LYS A 22 -3.00 -13.89 -11.66
CA LYS A 22 -2.42 -13.15 -10.53
C LYS A 22 -1.23 -12.33 -11.02
N GLY A 23 -1.14 -11.07 -10.59
CA GLY A 23 0.04 -10.23 -10.86
C GLY A 23 1.26 -10.74 -10.11
N HIS A 24 2.30 -11.14 -10.85
CA HIS A 24 3.56 -11.65 -10.30
C HIS A 24 4.56 -10.51 -10.12
N TYR A 25 4.35 -9.70 -9.08
CA TYR A 25 5.28 -8.62 -8.72
C TYR A 25 6.39 -9.14 -7.82
N ASN A 26 7.59 -8.64 -8.05
CA ASN A 26 8.71 -8.89 -7.15
C ASN A 26 8.36 -8.36 -5.76
N LYS A 27 8.69 -9.16 -4.74
CA LYS A 27 8.59 -8.70 -3.35
C LYS A 27 9.53 -7.51 -3.17
N ASN A 28 9.12 -6.57 -2.33
CA ASN A 28 9.98 -5.45 -1.98
C ASN A 28 11.30 -6.02 -1.39
N ALA A 29 12.41 -5.70 -2.04
CA ALA A 29 13.75 -6.13 -1.62
C ALA A 29 14.37 -5.16 -0.60
N MET A 30 13.72 -4.02 -0.34
CA MET A 30 14.15 -3.08 0.68
C MET A 30 13.88 -3.65 2.07
N GLU A 31 14.81 -3.36 2.97
CA GLU A 31 14.63 -3.69 4.37
C GLU A 31 13.38 -3.01 4.93
N PRO A 32 12.67 -3.66 5.87
CA PRO A 32 11.59 -3.02 6.58
C PRO A 32 12.06 -1.71 7.22
N VAL A 33 11.21 -0.68 7.15
CA VAL A 33 11.46 0.56 7.85
C VAL A 33 11.58 0.26 9.35
N PRO A 34 12.61 0.81 10.05
CA PRO A 34 12.76 0.62 11.48
C PRO A 34 11.51 1.05 12.26
N GLU A 35 11.28 0.39 13.39
CA GLU A 35 10.12 0.70 14.22
C GLU A 35 10.18 2.16 14.72
N ILE A 36 9.08 2.90 14.51
CA ILE A 36 8.95 4.26 15.04
C ILE A 36 9.03 4.23 16.57
N GLN A 37 9.71 5.20 17.17
CA GLN A 37 9.96 5.23 18.62
C GLN A 37 9.33 6.43 19.31
N GLY A 38 9.24 6.35 20.64
CA GLY A 38 8.86 7.48 21.50
C GLY A 38 7.42 7.96 21.29
N LYS A 39 7.23 9.28 21.35
CA LYS A 39 5.91 9.92 21.24
C LYS A 39 5.19 9.59 19.92
N ALA A 40 5.95 9.41 18.83
CA ALA A 40 5.39 9.02 17.54
C ALA A 40 4.76 7.61 17.57
N LYS A 41 5.30 6.69 18.38
CA LYS A 41 4.75 5.34 18.59
C LYS A 41 3.56 5.34 19.55
N THR A 42 3.60 6.18 20.59
CA THR A 42 2.66 6.09 21.72
C THR A 42 1.48 7.06 21.66
N GLY A 43 1.46 7.99 20.69
CA GLY A 43 0.40 8.98 20.56
C GLY A 43 0.24 9.80 21.85
N ASN A 44 -0.96 9.81 22.42
CA ASN A 44 -1.27 10.53 23.68
C ASN A 44 -0.81 9.80 24.95
N LYS A 45 -0.40 8.53 24.85
CA LYS A 45 0.14 7.79 26.00
C LYS A 45 1.56 8.25 26.27
N LYS A 46 1.96 8.26 27.54
CA LYS A 46 3.34 8.55 27.92
C LYS A 46 4.26 7.56 27.19
N ALA A 47 5.25 8.10 26.47
CA ALA A 47 6.27 7.29 25.84
C ALA A 47 7.08 6.55 26.91
N GLY A 48 7.29 5.25 26.74
CA GLY A 48 8.19 4.46 27.59
C GLY A 48 9.65 4.85 27.37
N ARG A 49 10.55 4.43 28.28
CA ARG A 49 11.99 4.71 28.14
C ARG A 49 12.54 3.93 26.93
N ILE A 50 13.14 4.66 25.99
CA ILE A 50 13.90 4.09 24.87
C ILE A 50 15.32 3.85 25.39
N TYR A 51 15.88 2.67 25.14
CA TYR A 51 17.27 2.28 25.45
C TYR A 51 18.10 2.21 24.16
#